data_AF-A0A1N6J2R9-F1
#
_entry.id   AF-A0A1N6J2R9-F1
#
_cell.length_a   1.000
_cell.length_b   1.000
_cell.length_c   1.000
_cell.angle_alpha   90.00
_cell.angle_beta   90.00
_cell.angle_gamma   90.00
#
_symmetry.space_group_name_H-M   'P 1'
#
loop_
_entity.id
_entity.type
_entity.pdbx_description
1 polymer ?
#
loop_
_entity_poly.entity_id
_entity_poly.type
_entity_poly.pdbx_seq_one_letter_code
_entity_poly.pdbx_strand_id
1 'polypeptide(L)'
;MLKVAIPGFEPMEFEHLVLDFNGTIAFDGKIINGVEAAISMLSQLVTVHIVTADTNQNVAQEVAHLPVTTKVVSSAFQLHEKLAYIEKLGHENVCAIGNGNVDKDMLERAELGIAILGPEGLSTKALLAADVLMPDIVHALESLVNSARLKATLRM
;
A
#
# COMPACT_ATOMS: atom_id res chain seq x y z
N MET A 1 7.59 9.06 11.46
CA MET A 1 7.23 7.65 11.70
C MET A 1 5.78 7.57 12.15
N LEU A 2 5.01 6.61 11.62
CA LEU A 2 3.62 6.36 12.00
C LEU A 2 3.56 5.19 12.99
N LYS A 3 2.87 5.32 14.12
CA LYS A 3 2.73 4.24 15.11
C LYS A 3 1.30 3.74 15.17
N VAL A 4 1.12 2.43 15.12
CA VAL A 4 -0.18 1.76 15.21
C VAL A 4 -0.13 0.71 16.32
N ALA A 5 -0.90 0.94 17.38
CA ALA A 5 -0.99 0.02 18.51
C ALA A 5 -2.33 -0.73 18.49
N ILE A 6 -2.27 -2.04 18.26
CA ILE A 6 -3.43 -2.92 18.22
C ILE A 6 -3.32 -3.92 19.39
N PRO A 7 -4.33 -4.03 20.27
CA PRO A 7 -4.32 -5.00 21.35
C PRO A 7 -4.13 -6.42 20.81
N GLY A 8 -3.21 -7.17 21.41
CA GLY A 8 -2.85 -8.51 20.97
C GLY A 8 -1.64 -8.56 20.02
N PHE A 9 -1.15 -7.41 19.55
CA PHE A 9 0.04 -7.29 18.71
C PHE A 9 1.11 -6.45 19.43
N GLU A 10 2.37 -6.68 19.06
CA GLU A 10 3.41 -5.71 19.38
C GLU A 10 3.11 -4.37 18.65
N PRO A 11 3.49 -3.22 19.22
CA PRO A 11 3.29 -1.93 18.57
C PRO A 11 4.00 -1.89 17.22
N MET A 12 3.25 -1.64 16.15
CA MET A 12 3.82 -1.48 14.80
C MET A 12 4.31 -0.05 14.60
N GLU A 13 5.51 0.10 14.06
CA GLU A 13 6.12 1.39 13.73
C GLU A 13 6.46 1.42 12.24
N PHE A 14 5.75 2.23 11.47
CA PHE A 14 5.96 2.35 10.05
C PHE A 14 6.85 3.55 9.73
N GLU A 15 7.92 3.31 9.01
CA GLU A 15 8.73 4.34 8.34
C GLU A 15 8.34 4.49 6.87
N HIS A 16 7.74 3.43 6.31
CA HIS A 16 7.46 3.32 4.89
C HIS A 16 6.01 2.89 4.64
N LEU A 17 5.35 3.60 3.73
CA LEU A 17 4.09 3.18 3.13
C LEU A 17 4.35 2.83 1.67
N VAL A 18 4.11 1.58 1.29
CA VAL A 18 4.33 1.07 -0.06
C VAL A 18 2.98 0.82 -0.73
N LEU A 19 2.76 1.48 -1.86
CA LEU A 19 1.51 1.47 -2.59
C LEU A 19 1.73 0.87 -3.98
N ASP A 20 0.92 -0.12 -4.35
CA ASP A 20 0.71 -0.43 -5.76
C ASP A 20 -0.07 0.71 -6.46
N PHE A 21 -0.05 0.75 -7.80
CA PHE A 21 -0.66 1.82 -8.59
C PHE A 21 -2.09 1.50 -9.06
N ASN A 22 -2.23 0.81 -10.20
CA ASN A 22 -3.53 0.47 -10.80
C ASN A 22 -4.25 -0.63 -10.00
N GLY A 23 -5.56 -0.51 -9.82
CA GLY A 23 -6.33 -1.38 -8.93
C GLY A 23 -6.18 -1.05 -7.44
N THR A 24 -5.27 -0.12 -7.11
CA THR A 24 -4.96 0.29 -5.74
C THR A 24 -5.22 1.79 -5.55
N ILE A 25 -4.30 2.67 -5.94
CA ILE A 25 -4.45 4.13 -5.79
C ILE A 25 -5.01 4.81 -7.05
N ALA A 26 -5.01 4.09 -8.18
CA ALA A 26 -5.48 4.55 -9.47
C ALA A 26 -6.48 3.57 -10.09
N PHE A 27 -7.40 4.11 -10.87
CA PHE A 27 -8.34 3.35 -11.72
C PHE A 27 -8.11 3.75 -13.18
N ASP A 28 -7.86 2.77 -14.05
CA ASP A 28 -7.50 3.01 -15.45
C ASP A 28 -6.33 4.00 -15.63
N GLY A 29 -5.34 3.95 -14.74
CA GLY A 29 -4.16 4.82 -14.77
C GLY A 29 -4.38 6.24 -14.24
N LYS A 30 -5.55 6.55 -13.66
CA LYS A 30 -5.85 7.86 -13.07
C LYS A 30 -6.01 7.75 -11.57
N ILE A 31 -5.40 8.68 -10.83
CA ILE A 31 -5.48 8.70 -9.36
C ILE A 31 -6.95 8.85 -8.90
N ILE A 32 -7.33 8.01 -7.93
CA ILE A 32 -8.68 8.01 -7.36
C ILE A 32 -8.87 9.27 -6.51
N ASN A 33 -10.05 9.88 -6.59
CA ASN A 33 -10.38 11.09 -5.81
C ASN A 33 -10.18 10.85 -4.30
N GLY A 34 -9.51 11.78 -3.64
CA GLY A 34 -9.17 11.71 -2.21
C GLY A 34 -7.80 11.11 -1.88
N VAL A 35 -7.21 10.32 -2.80
CA VAL A 35 -5.89 9.70 -2.60
C VAL A 35 -4.81 10.75 -2.42
N GLU A 36 -4.79 11.81 -3.24
CA GLU A 36 -3.74 12.84 -3.20
C GLU A 36 -3.67 13.54 -1.84
N ALA A 37 -4.84 13.90 -1.29
CA ALA A 37 -4.94 14.54 0.01
C ALA A 37 -4.47 13.59 1.13
N ALA A 38 -4.87 12.32 1.07
CA ALA A 38 -4.46 11.31 2.03
C ALA A 38 -2.96 11.04 1.98
N ILE A 39 -2.37 10.90 0.79
CA ILE A 39 -0.92 10.76 0.59
C ILE A 39 -0.18 11.98 1.16
N SER A 40 -0.65 13.20 0.88
CA SER A 40 -0.01 14.43 1.37
C SER A 40 -0.02 14.55 2.89
N MET A 41 -1.05 14.02 3.55
CA MET A 41 -1.08 13.94 5.02
C MET A 41 -0.13 12.86 5.54
N LEU A 42 -0.18 11.66 4.95
CA LEU A 42 0.65 10.53 5.38
C LEU A 42 2.14 10.78 5.12
N SER A 43 2.51 11.50 4.07
CA SER A 43 3.90 11.83 3.75
C SER A 43 4.58 12.70 4.82
N GLN A 44 3.82 13.35 5.69
CA GLN A 44 4.35 14.07 6.86
C GLN A 44 4.82 13.10 7.97
N LEU A 45 4.34 11.85 7.93
CA LEU A 45 4.57 10.84 8.95
C LEU A 45 5.45 9.69 8.43
N VAL A 46 5.38 9.33 7.16
CA VAL A 46 6.13 8.20 6.57
C VAL A 46 6.67 8.57 5.19
N THR A 47 7.68 7.84 4.72
CA THR A 47 8.07 7.92 3.32
C THR A 47 7.08 7.11 2.49
N VAL A 48 6.39 7.75 1.56
CA VAL A 48 5.43 7.09 0.68
C VAL A 48 6.14 6.65 -0.60
N HIS A 49 5.98 5.37 -0.94
CA HIS A 49 6.55 4.75 -2.12
C HIS A 49 5.46 4.21 -3.02
N ILE A 50 5.56 4.48 -4.32
CA ILE A 50 4.72 3.88 -5.36
C ILE A 50 5.54 2.84 -6.10
N VAL A 51 5.09 1.59 -6.12
CA VAL A 51 5.80 0.47 -6.77
C VAL A 51 4.90 -0.15 -7.83
N THR A 52 5.26 0.05 -9.09
CA THR A 52 4.39 -0.31 -10.23
C THR A 52 5.20 -0.78 -11.43
N ALA A 53 4.60 -1.64 -12.27
CA ALA A 53 5.17 -1.97 -13.58
C ALA A 53 4.96 -0.87 -14.63
N ASP A 54 4.22 0.20 -14.29
CA ASP A 54 3.95 1.37 -15.14
C ASP A 54 3.53 0.97 -16.58
N THR A 55 2.60 0.03 -16.71
CA THR A 55 2.17 -0.51 -18.00
C THR A 55 1.63 0.56 -18.94
N ASN A 56 1.03 1.62 -18.38
CA ASN A 56 0.45 2.74 -19.12
C ASN A 56 1.46 3.88 -19.34
N GLN A 57 2.70 3.74 -18.83
CA GLN A 57 3.81 4.69 -18.97
C GLN A 57 3.45 6.12 -18.55
N ASN A 58 2.60 6.25 -17.53
CA ASN A 58 2.05 7.52 -17.09
C ASN A 58 2.27 7.80 -15.60
N VAL A 59 2.76 6.83 -14.81
CA VAL A 59 2.87 7.01 -13.36
C VAL A 59 3.69 8.24 -12.99
N ALA A 60 4.80 8.48 -13.70
CA ALA A 60 5.68 9.60 -13.43
C ALA A 60 5.00 10.97 -13.62
N GLN A 61 4.04 11.07 -14.53
CA GLN A 61 3.27 12.29 -14.77
C GLN A 61 2.16 12.45 -13.72
N GLU A 62 1.42 11.36 -13.44
CA GLU A 62 0.29 11.35 -12.51
C GLU A 62 0.71 11.68 -11.06
N VAL A 63 1.95 11.36 -10.68
CA VAL A 63 2.41 11.51 -9.29
C VAL A 63 3.44 12.62 -9.11
N ALA A 64 3.74 13.39 -10.17
CA ALA A 64 4.80 14.41 -10.17
C ALA A 64 4.59 15.51 -9.11
N HIS A 65 3.34 15.82 -8.78
CA HIS A 65 2.96 16.81 -7.76
C HIS A 65 2.84 16.22 -6.35
N LEU A 66 2.97 14.91 -6.20
CA LEU A 66 2.80 14.22 -4.92
C LEU A 66 4.15 14.01 -4.21
N PRO A 67 4.17 14.07 -2.86
CA PRO A 67 5.38 13.84 -2.07
C PRO A 67 5.70 12.33 -1.94
N VAL A 68 6.03 11.68 -3.07
CA VAL A 68 6.23 10.23 -3.16
C VAL A 68 7.54 9.86 -3.84
N THR A 69 8.10 8.69 -3.50
CA THR A 69 9.17 8.05 -4.27
C THR A 69 8.57 7.00 -5.19
N THR A 70 8.94 7.01 -6.48
CA THR A 70 8.43 6.02 -7.43
C THR A 70 9.49 4.98 -7.78
N LYS A 71 9.14 3.70 -7.68
CA LYS A 71 9.94 2.56 -8.12
C LYS A 71 9.19 1.84 -9.25
N VAL A 72 9.66 2.06 -10.47
CA VAL A 72 9.21 1.25 -11.62
C VAL A 72 9.91 -0.11 -11.58
N VAL A 73 9.12 -1.17 -11.67
CA VAL A 73 9.59 -2.56 -11.68
C VAL A 73 9.39 -3.19 -13.06
N SER A 74 10.20 -4.18 -13.39
CA SER A 74 10.04 -4.92 -14.64
C SER A 74 8.72 -5.69 -14.66
N SER A 75 7.93 -5.58 -15.73
CA SER A 75 6.69 -6.36 -15.90
C SER A 75 6.95 -7.87 -15.88
N ALA A 76 8.12 -8.34 -16.31
CA ALA A 76 8.48 -9.76 -16.30
C ALA A 76 8.80 -10.30 -14.90
N PHE A 77 9.20 -9.43 -13.97
CA PHE A 77 9.68 -9.82 -12.64
C PHE A 77 8.99 -9.05 -11.50
N GLN A 78 7.81 -8.48 -11.77
CA GLN A 78 7.13 -7.54 -10.87
C GLN A 78 7.00 -8.07 -9.45
N LEU A 79 6.61 -9.34 -9.31
CA LEU A 79 6.40 -10.00 -8.03
C LEU A 79 7.70 -10.12 -7.21
N HIS A 80 8.81 -10.52 -7.87
CA HIS A 80 10.12 -10.62 -7.24
C HIS A 80 10.70 -9.25 -6.90
N GLU A 81 10.60 -8.27 -7.80
CA GLU A 81 11.12 -6.92 -7.57
C GLU A 81 10.33 -6.17 -6.49
N LYS A 82 9.01 -6.36 -6.40
CA LYS A 82 8.18 -5.80 -5.31
C LYS A 82 8.59 -6.37 -3.97
N LEU A 83 8.73 -7.70 -3.85
CA LEU A 83 9.20 -8.35 -2.63
C LEU A 83 10.60 -7.86 -2.23
N ALA A 84 11.55 -7.85 -3.18
CA ALA A 84 12.90 -7.36 -2.93
C ALA A 84 12.93 -5.88 -2.48
N TYR A 85 11.96 -5.08 -2.93
CA TYR A 85 11.82 -3.70 -2.49
C TYR A 85 11.35 -3.58 -1.04
N ILE A 86 10.36 -4.39 -0.62
CA ILE A 86 9.93 -4.47 0.79
C ILE A 86 11.10 -4.87 1.68
N GLU A 87 11.86 -5.90 1.30
CA GLU A 87 13.03 -6.38 2.05
C GLU A 87 14.11 -5.30 2.18
N LYS A 88 14.39 -4.59 1.09
CA LYS A 88 15.37 -3.49 1.08
C LYS A 88 15.00 -2.36 2.05
N LEU A 89 13.70 -2.13 2.25
CA LEU A 89 13.18 -1.10 3.14
C LEU A 89 13.15 -1.52 4.62
N GLY A 90 13.44 -2.80 4.93
CA GLY A 90 13.21 -3.37 6.27
C GLY A 90 11.72 -3.61 6.48
N HIS A 91 11.27 -4.82 6.15
CA HIS A 91 9.85 -5.17 6.08
C HIS A 91 9.05 -4.87 7.36
N GLU A 92 9.71 -4.95 8.52
CA GLU A 92 9.16 -4.69 9.85
C GLU A 92 8.72 -3.24 10.04
N ASN A 93 9.19 -2.34 9.17
CA ASN A 93 8.88 -0.91 9.17
C ASN A 93 7.95 -0.50 8.01
N VAL A 94 7.37 -1.50 7.31
CA VAL A 94 6.59 -1.28 6.08
C VAL A 94 5.12 -1.61 6.30
N CYS A 95 4.25 -0.67 5.92
CA CYS A 95 2.87 -0.98 5.58
C CYS A 95 2.73 -1.05 4.05
N ALA A 96 2.23 -2.15 3.51
CA ALA A 96 2.05 -2.35 2.08
C ALA A 96 0.55 -2.40 1.72
N ILE A 97 0.17 -1.73 0.63
CA ILE A 97 -1.21 -1.72 0.13
C ILE A 97 -1.22 -2.13 -1.34
N GLY A 98 -2.08 -3.08 -1.69
CA GLY A 98 -2.16 -3.63 -3.04
C GLY A 98 -3.45 -4.39 -3.31
N ASN A 99 -3.55 -4.93 -4.51
CA ASN A 99 -4.77 -5.52 -5.05
C ASN A 99 -4.48 -6.73 -5.96
N GLY A 100 -3.39 -6.65 -6.72
CA GLY A 100 -3.09 -7.60 -7.77
C GLY A 100 -2.47 -8.89 -7.24
N ASN A 101 -2.51 -9.96 -8.04
CA ASN A 101 -1.73 -11.18 -7.76
C ASN A 101 -0.22 -10.91 -7.65
N VAL A 102 0.26 -9.86 -8.33
CA VAL A 102 1.65 -9.40 -8.30
C VAL A 102 2.05 -8.77 -6.96
N ASP A 103 1.09 -8.49 -6.09
CA ASP A 103 1.29 -7.88 -4.78
C ASP A 103 1.33 -8.91 -3.65
N LYS A 104 0.91 -10.16 -3.89
CA LYS A 104 0.72 -11.14 -2.80
C LYS A 104 1.93 -11.27 -1.88
N ASP A 105 3.14 -11.37 -2.44
CA ASP A 105 4.37 -11.55 -1.65
C ASP A 105 4.77 -10.25 -0.94
N MET A 106 4.47 -9.07 -1.51
CA MET A 106 4.77 -7.79 -0.86
C MET A 106 3.83 -7.56 0.34
N LEU A 107 2.57 -7.98 0.20
CA LEU A 107 1.54 -7.88 1.23
C LEU A 107 1.82 -8.84 2.39
N GLU A 108 2.14 -10.10 2.07
CA GLU A 108 2.48 -11.13 3.08
C GLU A 108 3.75 -10.78 3.86
N ARG A 109 4.69 -10.08 3.21
CA ARG A 109 6.00 -9.83 3.80
C ARG A 109 6.04 -8.59 4.72
N ALA A 110 5.24 -7.59 4.41
CA ALA A 110 5.19 -6.33 5.16
C ALA A 110 4.72 -6.57 6.61
N GLU A 111 5.08 -5.68 7.53
CA GLU A 111 4.56 -5.71 8.90
C GLU A 111 3.03 -5.55 8.95
N LEU A 112 2.48 -4.79 8.00
CA LEU A 112 1.04 -4.72 7.76
C LEU A 112 0.72 -4.70 6.27
N GLY A 113 0.13 -5.79 5.77
CA GLY A 113 -0.42 -5.92 4.43
C GLY A 113 -1.90 -5.57 4.38
N ILE A 114 -2.27 -4.63 3.51
CA ILE A 114 -3.66 -4.21 3.27
C ILE A 114 -4.06 -4.55 1.83
N ALA A 115 -5.09 -5.38 1.66
CA ALA A 115 -5.69 -5.65 0.36
C ALA A 115 -6.83 -4.66 0.07
N ILE A 116 -6.89 -4.14 -1.16
CA ILE A 116 -7.98 -3.28 -1.63
C ILE A 116 -8.94 -4.08 -2.51
N LEU A 117 -10.22 -4.12 -2.14
CA LEU A 117 -11.26 -4.70 -2.99
C LEU A 117 -11.38 -3.92 -4.30
N GLY A 118 -11.69 -2.63 -4.18
CA GLY A 118 -11.76 -1.69 -5.29
C GLY A 118 -12.79 -2.05 -6.39
N PRO A 119 -12.97 -1.17 -7.39
CA PRO A 119 -13.86 -1.42 -8.51
C PRO A 119 -13.27 -2.40 -9.56
N GLU A 120 -11.94 -2.63 -9.56
CA GLU A 120 -11.27 -3.56 -10.48
C GLU A 120 -11.35 -5.03 -10.01
N GLY A 121 -11.87 -5.26 -8.80
CA GLY A 121 -11.88 -6.56 -8.13
C GLY A 121 -10.50 -6.89 -7.54
N LEU A 122 -10.47 -7.87 -6.64
CA LEU A 122 -9.27 -8.23 -5.86
C LEU A 122 -8.83 -9.65 -6.17
N SER A 123 -7.51 -9.83 -6.37
CA SER A 123 -6.93 -11.17 -6.48
C SER A 123 -7.15 -11.96 -5.20
N THR A 124 -7.72 -13.16 -5.30
CA THR A 124 -7.88 -14.06 -4.15
C THR A 124 -6.55 -14.40 -3.48
N LYS A 125 -5.45 -14.42 -4.24
CA LYS A 125 -4.11 -14.64 -3.70
C LYS A 125 -3.59 -13.43 -2.91
N ALA A 126 -3.95 -12.21 -3.31
CA ALA A 126 -3.61 -11.01 -2.53
C ALA A 126 -4.48 -10.92 -1.28
N LEU A 127 -5.77 -11.23 -1.40
CA LEU A 127 -6.70 -11.29 -0.27
C LEU A 127 -6.22 -12.25 0.83
N LEU A 128 -5.77 -13.45 0.45
CA LEU A 128 -5.32 -14.46 1.41
C LEU A 128 -3.93 -14.15 2.00
N ALA A 129 -3.17 -13.26 1.38
CA ALA A 129 -1.84 -12.85 1.81
C ALA A 129 -1.84 -11.62 2.73
N ALA A 130 -2.89 -10.80 2.68
CA ALA A 130 -3.00 -9.57 3.45
C ALA A 130 -3.59 -9.81 4.86
N ASP A 131 -3.25 -8.93 5.80
CA ASP A 131 -3.80 -8.95 7.16
C ASP A 131 -5.22 -8.39 7.23
N VAL A 132 -5.53 -7.41 6.37
CA VAL A 132 -6.84 -6.76 6.34
C VAL A 132 -7.29 -6.44 4.92
N LEU A 133 -8.58 -6.65 4.67
CA LEU A 133 -9.27 -6.22 3.46
C LEU A 133 -9.98 -4.88 3.70
N MET A 134 -9.72 -3.91 2.83
CA MET A 134 -10.42 -2.62 2.79
C MET A 134 -11.29 -2.51 1.54
N PRO A 135 -12.45 -1.84 1.61
CA PRO A 135 -13.32 -1.66 0.45
C PRO A 135 -12.67 -0.81 -0.64
N ASP A 136 -11.95 0.24 -0.25
CA ASP A 136 -11.23 1.14 -1.14
C ASP A 136 -9.99 1.75 -0.46
N ILE A 137 -9.14 2.36 -1.28
CA ILE A 137 -7.87 2.95 -0.88
C ILE A 137 -8.03 4.16 0.05
N VAL A 138 -9.07 4.98 -0.12
CA VAL A 138 -9.22 6.19 0.70
C VAL A 138 -9.49 5.79 2.14
N HIS A 139 -10.40 4.83 2.36
CA HIS A 139 -10.64 4.29 3.70
C HIS A 139 -9.40 3.60 4.28
N ALA A 140 -8.61 2.91 3.47
CA ALA A 140 -7.35 2.30 3.91
C ALA A 140 -6.35 3.37 4.40
N LEU A 141 -6.08 4.40 3.60
CA LEU A 141 -5.16 5.49 3.95
C LEU A 141 -5.65 6.28 5.17
N GLU A 142 -6.94 6.60 5.25
CA GLU A 142 -7.52 7.26 6.42
C GLU A 142 -7.41 6.39 7.69
N SER A 143 -7.49 5.06 7.57
CA SER A 143 -7.35 4.15 8.70
C SER A 143 -5.92 4.11 9.26
N LEU A 144 -4.92 4.45 8.45
CA LEU A 144 -3.53 4.63 8.90
C LEU A 144 -3.39 5.94 9.68
N VAL A 145 -4.05 7.01 9.25
CA VAL A 145 -4.10 8.29 10.00
C VAL A 145 -4.87 8.14 11.31
N ASN A 146 -5.99 7.41 11.27
CA ASN A 146 -6.84 7.12 12.44
C ASN A 146 -6.91 5.61 12.70
N SER A 147 -5.90 5.13 13.44
CA SER A 147 -5.69 3.71 13.75
C SER A 147 -6.81 3.06 14.57
N ALA A 148 -7.78 3.82 15.09
CA ALA A 148 -8.95 3.24 15.78
C ALA A 148 -9.74 2.27 14.89
N ARG A 149 -9.77 2.51 13.56
CA ARG A 149 -10.46 1.65 12.58
C ARG A 149 -9.73 0.33 12.37
N LEU A 150 -8.40 0.38 12.22
CA LEU A 150 -7.56 -0.83 12.14
C LEU A 150 -7.65 -1.65 13.43
N LYS A 151 -7.59 -0.96 14.57
CA LYS A 151 -7.76 -1.58 15.88
C LYS A 151 -9.08 -2.31 16.04
N ALA A 152 -10.19 -1.75 15.54
CA ALA A 152 -11.50 -2.40 15.63
C ALA A 152 -11.57 -3.69 14.82
N THR A 153 -10.77 -3.79 13.75
CA THR A 153 -10.76 -4.91 12.80
C THR A 153 -9.80 -6.01 13.22
N LEU A 154 -8.60 -5.64 13.67
CA LEU A 154 -7.48 -6.58 13.91
C LEU A 154 -7.34 -7.02 15.37
N ARG A 155 -7.93 -6.31 16.35
CA ARG A 155 -7.83 -6.71 17.77
C ARG A 155 -8.31 -8.16 17.99
N MET A 156 -7.62 -8.87 18.89
CA MET A 156 -8.08 -10.14 19.43
C MET A 156 -9.10 -9.96 20.56
#